data_AF-A0A378WXS1-F1
#
_entry.id   AF-A0A378WXS1-F1
#
_cell.length_a   1.000
_cell.length_b   1.000
_cell.length_c   1.000
_cell.angle_alpha   90.00
_cell.angle_beta   90.00
_cell.angle_gamma   90.00
#
_symmetry.space_group_name_H-M   'P 1'
#
loop_
_entity.id
_entity.type
_entity.pdbx_description
1 polymer ?
#
loop_
_entity_poly.entity_id
_entity_poly.type
_entity_poly.pdbx_seq_one_letter_code
_entity_poly.pdbx_strand_id
1 'polypeptide(L)'
;MHAVATHWLPEITDISYLPWGFGAHYWRVTGGGVTVFVTLDQLEPRHTATTLEAAYAGAAALAAAGLNIVCAPLPARSGQFSVDIGPGALSVTP
;
A
#
# COMPACT_ATOMS: atom_id res chain seq x y z
N MET A 1 -8.12 2.68 -9.55
CA MET A 1 -8.78 3.88 -8.99
C MET A 1 -9.80 3.51 -7.91
N HIS A 2 -10.80 2.68 -8.19
CA HIS A 2 -11.80 2.27 -7.20
C HIS A 2 -11.22 1.63 -5.93
N ALA A 3 -10.28 0.69 -6.03
CA ALA A 3 -9.75 0.01 -4.84
C ALA A 3 -9.10 0.98 -3.83
N VAL A 4 -8.24 1.91 -4.28
CA VAL A 4 -7.61 2.88 -3.37
C VAL A 4 -8.66 3.76 -2.69
N ALA A 5 -9.69 4.21 -3.43
CA ALA A 5 -10.76 5.03 -2.87
C ALA A 5 -11.62 4.28 -1.85
N THR A 6 -11.99 3.06 -2.18
CA THR A 6 -12.77 2.17 -1.31
C THR A 6 -12.04 1.90 0.00
N HIS A 7 -10.74 1.61 -0.05
CA HIS A 7 -10.02 1.04 1.08
C HIS A 7 -9.18 2.04 1.88
N TRP A 8 -8.73 3.16 1.32
CA TRP A 8 -7.89 4.14 2.03
C TRP A 8 -8.37 5.58 1.85
N LEU A 9 -8.44 6.06 0.60
CA LEU A 9 -8.53 7.50 0.31
C LEU A 9 -9.81 7.84 -0.48
N PRO A 10 -10.93 8.15 0.18
CA PRO A 10 -12.25 8.21 -0.47
C PRO A 10 -12.37 9.28 -1.55
N GLU A 11 -11.60 10.36 -1.41
CA GLU A 11 -11.52 11.43 -2.39
C GLU A 11 -10.15 11.37 -3.08
N ILE A 12 -10.12 11.14 -4.38
CA ILE A 12 -8.90 11.11 -5.20
C ILE A 12 -8.99 12.23 -6.23
N THR A 13 -7.99 13.11 -6.25
CA THR A 13 -7.87 14.23 -7.19
C THR A 13 -6.82 14.01 -8.27
N ASP A 14 -5.76 13.23 -7.99
CA ASP A 14 -4.73 12.88 -8.99
C ASP A 14 -4.20 11.45 -8.80
N ILE A 15 -3.84 10.80 -9.91
CA ILE A 15 -3.10 9.54 -9.93
C ILE A 15 -2.01 9.61 -10.99
N SER A 16 -0.77 9.39 -10.59
CA SER A 16 0.41 9.37 -11.47
C SER A 16 1.12 8.01 -11.36
N TYR A 17 1.30 7.29 -12.47
CA TYR A 17 2.12 6.06 -12.48
C TYR A 17 3.61 6.38 -12.40
N LEU A 18 4.37 5.55 -11.68
CA LEU A 18 5.79 5.72 -11.43
C LEU A 18 6.56 4.48 -11.92
N PRO A 19 7.28 4.58 -13.05
CA PRO A 19 7.94 3.42 -13.68
C PRO A 19 9.30 3.13 -13.02
N TRP A 20 9.32 2.75 -11.75
CA TRP A 20 10.56 2.58 -10.97
C TRP A 20 11.23 1.20 -11.12
N GLY A 21 10.57 0.21 -11.69
CA GLY A 21 11.23 -1.04 -12.11
C GLY A 21 11.67 -2.00 -10.98
N PHE A 22 11.13 -1.87 -9.76
CA PHE A 22 11.49 -2.70 -8.62
C PHE A 22 10.72 -4.04 -8.51
N GLY A 23 10.08 -4.50 -9.59
CA GLY A 23 9.31 -5.74 -9.60
C GLY A 23 7.88 -5.62 -9.07
N ALA A 24 7.42 -4.40 -8.82
CA ALA A 24 6.03 -4.07 -8.54
C ALA A 24 5.61 -2.83 -9.35
N HIS A 25 4.31 -2.54 -9.37
CA HIS A 25 3.79 -1.34 -10.01
C HIS A 25 3.51 -0.27 -8.95
N TYR A 26 3.83 0.99 -9.29
CA TYR A 26 3.81 2.08 -8.34
C TYR A 26 3.01 3.26 -8.85
N TRP A 27 2.28 3.90 -7.95
CA TRP A 27 1.61 5.15 -8.24
C TRP A 27 1.77 6.12 -7.09
N ARG A 28 1.82 7.40 -7.43
CA ARG A 28 1.49 8.48 -6.49
C ARG A 28 0.01 8.80 -6.64
N VAL A 29 -0.72 8.80 -5.54
CA VAL A 29 -2.13 9.16 -5.49
C VAL A 29 -2.30 10.35 -4.56
N THR A 30 -3.04 11.36 -4.98
CA THR A 30 -3.36 12.53 -4.14
C THR A 30 -4.87 12.71 -4.01
N GLY A 31 -5.30 13.23 -2.87
CA GLY A 31 -6.69 13.58 -2.61
C GLY A 31 -6.97 13.77 -1.12
N GLY A 32 -8.05 14.46 -0.77
CA GLY A 32 -8.39 14.75 0.64
C GLY A 32 -7.28 15.48 1.43
N GLY A 33 -6.39 16.22 0.74
CA GLY A 33 -5.26 16.92 1.35
C GLY A 33 -4.03 16.05 1.65
N VAL A 34 -4.02 14.77 1.27
CA VAL A 34 -2.87 13.88 1.45
C VAL A 34 -2.34 13.39 0.11
N THR A 35 -1.05 13.05 0.11
CA THR A 35 -0.41 12.29 -0.97
C THR A 35 0.03 10.96 -0.38
N VAL A 36 -0.22 9.88 -1.10
CA VAL A 36 0.18 8.54 -0.71
C VAL A 36 0.85 7.84 -1.88
N PHE A 37 1.70 6.88 -1.53
CA PHE A 37 2.35 5.99 -2.48
C PHE A 37 1.63 4.65 -2.47
N VAL A 38 1.22 4.19 -3.65
CA VAL A 38 0.46 2.96 -3.84
C VAL A 38 1.34 1.95 -4.55
N THR A 39 1.43 0.75 -3.98
CA THR A 39 2.16 -0.37 -4.56
C THR A 39 1.20 -1.47 -4.94
N LEU A 40 1.36 -2.05 -6.12
CA LEU A 40 0.75 -3.33 -6.52
C LEU A 40 1.83 -4.39 -6.62
N ASP A 41 1.84 -5.28 -5.64
CA ASP A 41 2.72 -6.44 -5.60
C ASP A 41 2.09 -7.61 -6.36
N GLN A 42 2.84 -8.14 -7.32
CA GLN A 42 2.57 -9.46 -7.88
C GLN A 42 3.12 -10.49 -6.91
N LEU A 43 2.23 -11.27 -6.30
CA LEU A 43 2.57 -12.17 -5.21
C LEU A 43 3.54 -13.25 -5.69
N GLU A 44 3.11 -14.12 -6.60
CA GLU A 44 3.97 -15.21 -7.07
C GLU A 44 5.01 -14.73 -8.09
N PRO A 45 6.24 -15.28 -8.05
CA PRO A 45 6.75 -16.31 -7.15
C PRO A 45 7.40 -15.74 -5.86
N ARG A 46 7.37 -14.43 -5.66
CA ARG A 46 8.22 -13.72 -4.71
C ARG A 46 7.70 -13.79 -3.27
N HIS A 47 6.38 -13.67 -3.10
CA HIS A 47 5.65 -13.53 -1.84
C HIS A 47 4.30 -14.26 -1.91
N THR A 48 3.73 -14.65 -0.78
CA THR A 48 2.29 -14.97 -0.69
C THR A 48 1.54 -13.79 -0.06
N ALA A 49 0.22 -13.75 -0.20
CA ALA A 49 -0.61 -12.74 0.46
C ALA A 49 -0.34 -12.72 1.99
N THR A 50 -0.22 -13.90 2.60
CA THR A 50 0.08 -14.04 4.03
C THR A 50 1.43 -13.46 4.40
N THR A 51 2.49 -13.76 3.64
CA THR A 51 3.83 -13.24 3.96
C THR A 51 3.95 -11.74 3.72
N LEU A 52 3.26 -11.22 2.70
CA LEU A 52 3.20 -9.79 2.40
C LEU A 52 2.49 -9.04 3.54
N GLU A 53 1.31 -9.52 3.95
CA GLU A 53 0.56 -8.92 5.05
C GLU A 53 1.37 -8.95 6.35
N ALA A 54 2.04 -10.07 6.67
CA ALA A 54 2.88 -10.18 7.86
C ALA A 54 4.06 -9.19 7.84
N ALA A 55 4.69 -8.98 6.69
CA ALA A 55 5.78 -8.01 6.55
C ALA A 55 5.28 -6.58 6.81
N TYR A 56 4.14 -6.21 6.25
CA TYR A 56 3.53 -4.90 6.44
C TYR A 56 3.05 -4.67 7.88
N ALA A 57 2.42 -5.68 8.50
CA ALA A 57 2.04 -5.63 9.90
C ALA A 57 3.27 -5.45 10.82
N GLY A 58 4.38 -6.12 10.52
CA GLY A 58 5.65 -5.95 11.22
C GLY A 58 6.20 -4.52 11.10
N ALA A 59 6.19 -3.94 9.90
CA ALA A 59 6.60 -2.56 9.68
C ALA A 59 5.73 -1.55 10.46
N ALA A 60 4.40 -1.75 10.45
CA ALA A 60 3.48 -0.92 11.22
C ALA A 60 3.72 -1.05 12.74
N ALA A 61 3.97 -2.25 13.25
CA ALA A 61 4.30 -2.47 14.65
C ALA A 61 5.61 -1.79 15.07
N LEU A 62 6.63 -1.82 14.22
CA LEU A 62 7.89 -1.11 14.46
C LEU A 62 7.70 0.41 14.52
N ALA A 63 6.93 0.98 13.60
CA ALA A 63 6.61 2.40 13.63
C ALA A 63 5.79 2.78 14.87
N ALA A 64 4.81 1.95 15.26
CA ALA A 64 4.03 2.16 16.49
C ALA A 64 4.90 2.09 17.76
N ALA A 65 5.99 1.32 17.74
CA ALA A 65 6.99 1.29 18.81
C ALA A 65 7.96 2.50 18.80
N GLY A 66 7.76 3.48 17.91
CA GLY A 66 8.55 4.71 17.83
C GLY A 66 9.76 4.64 16.89
N LEU A 67 9.88 3.59 16.07
CA LEU A 67 10.95 3.49 15.08
C LEU A 67 10.65 4.33 13.84
N ASN A 68 10.96 5.63 13.91
CA ASN A 68 10.63 6.63 12.88
C ASN A 68 11.33 6.45 11.51
N ILE A 69 12.27 5.51 11.37
CA ILE A 69 12.93 5.22 10.09
C ILE A 69 12.06 4.33 9.18
N VAL A 70 11.01 3.71 9.72
CA VAL A 70 10.14 2.81 8.96
C VAL A 70 9.06 3.63 8.25
N CYS A 71 9.03 3.53 6.91
CA CYS A 71 7.89 3.97 6.12
C CYS A 71 6.76 2.95 6.29
N ALA A 72 5.94 3.14 7.33
CA ALA A 72 4.89 2.19 7.68
C ALA A 72 3.72 2.28 6.69
N PRO A 73 3.13 1.12 6.31
CA PRO A 73 1.93 1.10 5.50
C PRO A 73 0.74 1.67 6.29
N LEU A 74 -0.18 2.31 5.57
CA LEU A 74 -1.47 2.75 6.08
C LEU A 74 -2.44 1.55 6.10
N PRO A 75 -3.13 1.28 7.21
CA PRO A 75 -4.13 0.22 7.24
C PRO A 75 -5.31 0.60 6.33
N ALA A 76 -5.82 -0.36 5.59
CA ALA A 76 -7.09 -0.25 4.89
C ALA A 76 -8.23 -0.11 5.92
N ARG A 77 -9.42 0.31 5.48
CA ARG A 77 -10.62 0.33 6.33
C ARG A 77 -10.96 -1.02 6.98
N SER A 78 -10.50 -2.13 6.40
CA SER A 78 -10.64 -3.48 6.99
C SER A 78 -9.67 -3.75 8.16
N GLY A 79 -8.67 -2.89 8.37
CA GLY A 79 -7.58 -3.06 9.33
C GLY A 79 -6.36 -3.83 8.78
N GLN A 80 -6.47 -4.43 7.59
CA GLN A 80 -5.36 -5.09 6.91
C GLN A 80 -4.48 -4.07 6.18
N PHE A 81 -3.23 -4.41 5.91
CA PHE A 81 -2.27 -3.54 5.22
C PHE A 81 -2.15 -3.81 3.72
N SER A 82 -2.69 -4.94 3.27
CA SER A 82 -2.79 -5.30 1.86
C SER A 82 -4.23 -5.68 1.48
N VAL A 83 -4.62 -5.38 0.25
CA VAL A 83 -5.92 -5.72 -0.32
C VAL A 83 -5.70 -6.46 -1.63
N ASP A 84 -6.19 -7.71 -1.71
CA ASP A 84 -6.24 -8.46 -2.96
C ASP A 84 -7.23 -7.81 -3.93
N ILE A 85 -6.76 -7.55 -5.16
CA ILE A 85 -7.59 -6.99 -6.23
C ILE A 85 -7.73 -7.94 -7.43
N GLY A 86 -7.21 -9.17 -7.35
CA GLY A 86 -7.19 -10.16 -8.44
C GLY A 86 -5.81 -10.32 -9.08
N PRO A 87 -5.25 -9.30 -9.79
CA PRO A 87 -3.94 -9.42 -10.42
C PRO A 87 -2.75 -9.29 -9.43
N GLY A 88 -3.02 -9.02 -8.15
CA GLY A 88 -2.01 -8.83 -7.11
C GLY A 88 -2.62 -8.19 -5.86
N ALA A 89 -1.75 -7.82 -4.93
CA ALA A 89 -2.14 -7.15 -3.69
C ALA A 89 -1.74 -5.67 -3.71
N LEU A 90 -2.68 -4.79 -3.36
CA LEU A 90 -2.43 -3.36 -3.19
C LEU A 90 -2.07 -3.03 -1.75
N SER A 91 -1.09 -2.16 -1.57
CA SER A 91 -0.75 -1.53 -0.30
C SER A 91 -0.55 -0.03 -0.49
N VAL A 92 -0.64 0.73 0.60
CA VAL A 92 -0.49 2.19 0.60
C VAL A 92 0.49 2.60 1.70
N THR A 93 1.44 3.46 1.37
CA THR A 93 2.36 4.11 2.33
C THR A 93 2.26 5.64 2.22
N PRO A 94 2.62 6.40 3.26
CA PRO A 94 2.68 7.87 3.21
C PRO A 94 3.63 8.41 2.13
#